data_AF-A0A8R1EU30-F1
#
_entry.id   AF-A0A8R1EU30-F1
#
_cell.length_a   1.000
_cell.length_b   1.000
_cell.length_c   1.000
_cell.angle_alpha   90.00
_cell.angle_beta   90.00
_cell.angle_gamma   90.00
#
_symmetry.space_group_name_H-M   'P 1'
#
loop_
_entity.id
_entity.type
_entity.pdbx_description
1 polymer ?
#
loop_
_entity_poly.entity_id
_entity_poly.type
_entity_poly.pdbx_seq_one_letter_code
_entity_poly.pdbx_strand_id
1 'polypeptide(L)'
;MSLKLAKAAKLAVFSRNYTLGPRLPTKLLRPKLGSEPKYVSADEALASVNSNTDIYVHNHAAAPNVLLEALCRRVDSAGLTDIRTSHLITTGSCPQFDPKYNGKIRNNSLFICGGNRKNVNAGAGDYTPIFLWETPELYTSGSLNVDVALITVSPPDERGFCTLGVDVDCSLAAATSAKRIIALVNSTMPRTRGHSTVHSSHFDFMVKTDRQIGSTSGGEQMSEVEQRIGKIIAENLVENGATLQLGIGAIPDSTLAAMKNHKDLGVHTEMFSDGVVELMNKGIINNQKKAFLPGKTVSSFAYGSPEFYKKIDNNPEFCEFFFNLR
;
A
#
# COMPACT_ATOMS: atom_id res chain seq x y z
N MET A 1 41.52 -50.40 -23.42
CA MET A 1 40.57 -49.31 -23.74
C MET A 1 39.73 -49.06 -22.48
N SER A 2 40.27 -48.33 -21.51
CA SER A 2 40.11 -46.86 -21.29
C SER A 2 38.69 -46.50 -20.83
N LEU A 3 38.45 -46.42 -19.51
CA LEU A 3 38.53 -45.24 -18.61
C LEU A 3 37.36 -44.24 -18.73
N LYS A 4 36.64 -44.14 -17.59
CA LYS A 4 35.95 -42.96 -17.00
C LYS A 4 34.83 -42.26 -17.78
N LEU A 5 33.63 -42.28 -17.18
CA LEU A 5 32.74 -41.10 -17.07
C LEU A 5 31.66 -41.32 -15.98
N ALA A 6 32.07 -41.35 -14.72
CA ALA A 6 31.20 -40.98 -13.61
C ALA A 6 31.40 -39.47 -13.37
N LYS A 7 30.48 -38.64 -13.85
CA LYS A 7 30.46 -37.21 -13.53
C LYS A 7 29.26 -36.95 -12.62
N ALA A 8 29.58 -36.63 -11.38
CA ALA A 8 28.66 -36.20 -10.35
C ALA A 8 27.81 -35.02 -10.84
N ALA A 9 26.49 -35.22 -10.91
CA ALA A 9 25.55 -34.11 -10.85
C ALA A 9 25.58 -33.60 -9.40
N LYS A 10 26.43 -32.60 -9.13
CA LYS A 10 26.34 -31.82 -7.90
C LYS A 10 24.95 -31.20 -7.88
N LEU A 11 24.12 -31.65 -6.95
CA LEU A 11 22.92 -30.95 -6.50
C LEU A 11 23.38 -29.56 -6.05
N ALA A 12 23.23 -28.56 -6.91
CA ALA A 12 23.38 -27.18 -6.51
C ALA A 12 22.16 -26.87 -5.63
N VAL A 13 22.32 -27.06 -4.32
CA VAL A 13 21.44 -26.43 -3.34
C VAL A 13 21.67 -24.93 -3.52
N PHE A 14 20.83 -24.28 -4.31
CA PHE A 14 20.70 -22.83 -4.29
C PHE A 14 20.09 -22.46 -2.94
N SER A 15 20.93 -22.32 -1.91
CA SER A 15 20.58 -21.45 -0.80
C SER A 15 20.52 -20.04 -1.38
N ARG A 16 19.36 -19.62 -1.87
CA ARG A 16 19.09 -18.20 -2.07
C ARG A 16 19.23 -17.56 -0.69
N ASN A 17 20.38 -16.95 -0.44
CA ASN A 17 20.49 -15.95 0.59
C ASN A 17 19.45 -14.89 0.22
N TYR A 18 18.33 -14.88 0.93
CA TYR A 18 17.45 -13.73 0.97
C TYR A 18 18.30 -12.59 1.55
N THR A 19 19.01 -11.88 0.69
CA THR A 19 19.56 -10.57 1.04
C THR A 19 18.33 -9.75 1.39
N LEU A 20 18.12 -9.54 2.69
CA LEU A 20 17.24 -8.50 3.21
C LEU A 20 17.47 -7.29 2.30
N GLY A 21 16.40 -6.83 1.64
CA GLY A 21 16.45 -5.70 0.72
C GLY A 21 17.02 -4.44 1.38
N PRO A 22 17.04 -3.28 0.69
CA PRO A 22 17.53 -2.04 1.28
C PRO A 22 17.02 -1.87 2.71
N ARG A 23 17.95 -1.64 3.66
CA ARG A 23 17.65 -1.59 5.10
C ARG A 23 16.48 -0.64 5.31
N LEU A 24 15.45 -1.13 5.99
CA LEU A 24 14.24 -0.38 6.29
C LEU A 24 14.57 1.03 6.78
N PRO A 25 13.81 2.06 6.34
CA PRO A 25 13.81 3.34 7.00
C PRO A 25 13.21 3.19 8.41
N THR A 26 14.01 2.73 9.38
CA THR A 26 13.59 2.48 10.78
C THR A 26 13.43 3.76 11.59
N LYS A 27 13.67 4.93 10.98
CA LYS A 27 13.65 6.23 11.65
C LYS A 27 12.30 6.51 12.31
N LEU A 28 11.19 6.17 11.65
CA LEU A 28 9.84 6.45 12.16
C LEU A 28 9.40 5.49 13.27
N LEU A 29 10.10 4.37 13.48
CA LEU A 29 9.78 3.41 14.55
C LEU A 29 10.30 3.85 15.92
N ARG A 30 11.40 4.60 15.97
CA ARG A 30 11.98 5.04 17.24
C ARG A 30 11.32 6.35 17.68
N PRO A 31 10.73 6.44 18.89
CA PRO A 31 10.19 7.69 19.39
C PRO A 31 11.23 8.82 19.37
N LYS A 32 10.82 10.00 18.90
CA LYS A 32 11.61 11.24 18.95
C LYS A 32 11.37 11.89 20.31
N LEU A 33 12.37 11.81 21.18
CA LEU A 33 12.31 12.38 22.54
C LEU A 33 12.06 13.89 22.49
N GLY A 34 11.17 14.39 23.36
CA GLY A 34 10.84 15.82 23.47
C GLY A 34 10.01 16.38 22.31
N SER A 35 9.44 15.53 21.46
CA SER A 35 8.58 15.92 20.33
C SER A 35 7.18 15.34 20.54
N GLU A 36 6.19 16.22 20.69
CA GLU A 36 4.78 15.85 20.77
C GLU A 36 4.04 16.35 19.53
N PRO A 37 3.22 15.52 18.90
CA PRO A 37 2.44 15.94 17.74
C PRO A 37 1.33 16.89 18.14
N LYS A 38 1.04 17.88 17.28
CA LYS A 38 -0.03 18.83 17.51
C LYS A 38 -1.29 18.40 16.78
N TYR A 39 -2.37 18.19 17.53
CA TYR A 39 -3.69 18.05 16.93
C TYR A 39 -4.21 19.41 16.48
N VAL A 40 -4.52 19.52 15.19
CA VAL A 40 -4.98 20.74 14.54
C VAL A 40 -6.06 20.43 13.51
N SER A 41 -6.73 21.46 13.00
CA SER A 41 -7.62 21.32 11.84
C SER A 41 -6.81 21.01 10.56
N ALA A 42 -7.48 20.49 9.53
CA ALA A 42 -6.85 20.23 8.24
C ALA A 42 -6.28 21.52 7.60
N ASP A 43 -7.00 22.63 7.70
CA ASP A 43 -6.57 23.90 7.13
C ASP A 43 -5.34 24.47 7.87
N GLU A 44 -5.28 24.34 9.20
CA GLU A 44 -4.10 24.72 9.99
C GLU A 44 -2.87 23.86 9.66
N ALA A 45 -3.04 22.54 9.51
CA ALA A 45 -1.94 21.65 9.14
C ALA A 45 -1.33 22.04 7.76
N LEU A 46 -2.21 22.40 6.80
CA LEU A 46 -1.82 22.77 5.44
C LEU A 46 -1.40 24.25 5.31
N ALA A 47 -1.55 25.08 6.36
CA ALA A 47 -1.15 26.48 6.33
C ALA A 47 0.35 26.67 6.03
N SER A 48 1.19 25.68 6.40
CA SER A 48 2.64 25.69 6.15
C SER A 48 3.06 25.33 4.73
N VAL A 49 2.11 24.89 3.88
CA VAL A 49 2.35 24.60 2.46
C VAL A 49 2.37 25.91 1.68
N ASN A 50 3.35 26.06 0.79
CA ASN A 50 3.54 27.23 -0.08
C ASN A 50 3.71 26.78 -1.53
N SER A 51 3.78 27.73 -2.47
CA SER A 51 4.15 27.40 -3.85
C SER A 51 5.49 26.67 -3.90
N ASN A 52 5.71 25.88 -4.95
CA ASN A 52 6.92 25.06 -5.15
C ASN A 52 7.11 23.90 -4.16
N THR A 53 6.04 23.43 -3.49
CA THR A 53 6.12 22.30 -2.54
C THR A 53 5.96 20.96 -3.25
N ASP A 54 6.85 20.03 -2.97
CA ASP A 54 6.73 18.62 -3.35
C ASP A 54 5.98 17.82 -2.26
N ILE A 55 4.86 17.22 -2.64
CA ILE A 55 3.94 16.53 -1.73
C ILE A 55 3.84 15.05 -2.10
N TYR A 56 4.11 14.18 -1.13
CA TYR A 56 3.73 12.78 -1.24
C TYR A 56 2.29 12.60 -0.74
N VAL A 57 1.49 11.82 -1.47
CA VAL A 57 0.11 11.48 -1.11
C VAL A 57 0.02 9.97 -0.88
N HIS A 58 -0.40 9.57 0.32
CA HIS A 58 -0.62 8.16 0.66
C HIS A 58 -1.64 7.51 -0.27
N ASN A 59 -1.44 6.23 -0.55
CA ASN A 59 -2.02 5.54 -1.68
C ASN A 59 -3.31 4.78 -1.33
N HIS A 60 -3.92 4.26 -2.38
CA HIS A 60 -5.09 3.40 -2.41
C HIS A 60 -6.23 3.87 -1.49
N ALA A 61 -6.66 3.03 -0.55
CA ALA A 61 -7.71 3.32 0.43
C ALA A 61 -7.24 4.25 1.55
N ALA A 62 -5.92 4.43 1.71
CA ALA A 62 -5.31 5.35 2.66
C ALA A 62 -5.14 6.77 2.08
N ALA A 63 -5.62 7.04 0.86
CA ALA A 63 -5.62 8.37 0.27
C ALA A 63 -6.27 9.41 1.21
N PRO A 64 -5.53 10.43 1.68
CA PRO A 64 -5.97 11.33 2.74
C PRO A 64 -6.87 12.44 2.19
N ASN A 65 -8.05 12.06 1.68
CA ASN A 65 -8.96 12.96 0.96
C ASN A 65 -9.32 14.23 1.74
N VAL A 66 -9.43 14.15 3.08
CA VAL A 66 -9.66 15.32 3.94
C VAL A 66 -8.51 16.34 3.86
N LEU A 67 -7.26 15.85 3.83
CA LEU A 67 -6.07 16.69 3.67
C LEU A 67 -5.93 17.21 2.24
N LEU A 68 -6.32 16.41 1.23
CA LEU A 68 -6.32 16.83 -0.17
C LEU A 68 -7.36 17.93 -0.43
N GLU A 69 -8.53 17.84 0.19
CA GLU A 69 -9.56 18.89 0.16
C GLU A 69 -9.04 20.18 0.82
N ALA A 70 -8.33 20.06 1.95
CA ALA A 70 -7.67 21.20 2.62
C ALA A 70 -6.53 21.80 1.77
N LEU A 71 -5.74 20.96 1.10
CA LEU A 71 -4.69 21.40 0.18
C LEU A 71 -5.30 22.22 -0.97
N CYS A 72 -6.39 21.74 -1.58
CA CYS A 72 -7.10 22.47 -2.63
C CYS A 72 -7.63 23.82 -2.14
N ARG A 73 -8.24 23.87 -0.94
CA ARG A 73 -8.67 25.14 -0.32
C ARG A 73 -7.49 26.10 -0.08
N ARG A 74 -6.37 25.58 0.41
CA ARG A 74 -5.13 26.34 0.64
C ARG A 74 -4.55 26.91 -0.65
N VAL A 75 -4.58 26.13 -1.74
CA VAL A 75 -4.17 26.55 -3.08
C VAL A 75 -5.04 27.71 -3.57
N ASP A 76 -6.35 27.61 -3.41
CA ASP A 76 -7.28 28.66 -3.81
C ASP A 76 -7.13 29.93 -2.95
N SER A 77 -7.09 29.78 -1.63
CA SER A 77 -7.14 30.92 -0.69
C SER A 77 -5.90 31.80 -0.72
N ALA A 78 -4.75 31.26 -1.15
CA ALA A 78 -3.50 32.00 -1.24
C ALA A 78 -2.87 32.00 -2.63
N GLY A 79 -3.59 31.55 -3.65
CA GLY A 79 -3.11 31.54 -5.03
C GLY A 79 -1.81 30.75 -5.21
N LEU A 80 -1.68 29.58 -4.56
CA LEU A 80 -0.47 28.78 -4.66
C LEU A 80 -0.34 28.16 -6.06
N THR A 81 0.90 28.00 -6.52
CA THR A 81 1.28 27.41 -7.80
C THR A 81 2.45 26.46 -7.62
N ASP A 82 2.77 25.68 -8.66
CA ASP A 82 3.90 24.76 -8.67
C ASP A 82 3.90 23.77 -7.49
N ILE A 83 2.71 23.40 -7.01
CA ILE A 83 2.54 22.26 -6.11
C ILE A 83 2.71 21.00 -6.95
N ARG A 84 3.57 20.10 -6.53
CA ARG A 84 3.83 18.84 -7.24
C ARG A 84 3.44 17.69 -6.32
N THR A 85 2.55 16.82 -6.76
CA THR A 85 2.16 15.64 -5.99
C THR A 85 2.79 14.39 -6.58
N SER A 86 3.16 13.42 -5.76
CA SER A 86 3.54 12.07 -6.21
C SER A 86 2.72 11.01 -5.49
N HIS A 87 2.24 10.02 -6.25
CA HIS A 87 1.36 8.97 -5.74
C HIS A 87 1.27 7.77 -6.70
N LEU A 88 0.83 6.63 -6.18
CA LEU A 88 0.41 5.45 -6.93
C LEU A 88 -1.10 5.55 -7.22
N ILE A 89 -1.88 4.49 -7.02
CA ILE A 89 -3.35 4.54 -7.12
C ILE A 89 -3.87 5.37 -5.95
N THR A 90 -4.87 6.21 -6.16
CA THR A 90 -5.60 6.91 -5.10
C THR A 90 -7.10 6.70 -5.26
N THR A 91 -7.81 6.54 -4.14
CA THR A 91 -9.28 6.38 -4.13
C THR A 91 -9.96 7.55 -3.42
N GLY A 92 -11.28 7.71 -3.60
CA GLY A 92 -12.06 8.81 -3.02
C GLY A 92 -12.21 10.01 -3.95
N SER A 93 -12.45 11.19 -3.39
CA SER A 93 -12.76 12.41 -4.16
C SER A 93 -11.59 12.91 -5.00
N CYS A 94 -10.34 12.70 -4.55
CA CYS A 94 -9.10 13.11 -5.24
C CYS A 94 -9.21 14.51 -5.88
N PRO A 95 -9.60 15.56 -5.12
CA PRO A 95 -9.94 16.87 -5.68
C PRO A 95 -8.77 17.55 -6.41
N GLN A 96 -7.53 17.15 -6.11
CA GLN A 96 -6.32 17.62 -6.78
C GLN A 96 -6.24 17.24 -8.27
N PHE A 97 -7.11 16.33 -8.73
CA PHE A 97 -7.22 15.98 -10.15
C PHE A 97 -8.25 16.83 -10.91
N ASP A 98 -8.98 17.72 -10.23
CA ASP A 98 -9.95 18.59 -10.91
C ASP A 98 -9.22 19.51 -11.91
N PRO A 99 -9.70 19.63 -13.17
CA PRO A 99 -9.11 20.51 -14.18
C PRO A 99 -8.92 21.96 -13.74
N LYS A 100 -9.69 22.46 -12.77
CA LYS A 100 -9.52 23.78 -12.14
C LYS A 100 -8.11 23.97 -11.55
N TYR A 101 -7.46 22.89 -11.10
CA TYR A 101 -6.11 22.96 -10.51
C TYR A 101 -4.99 22.71 -11.53
N ASN A 102 -5.31 22.48 -12.81
CA ASN A 102 -4.28 22.36 -13.85
C ASN A 102 -3.41 23.62 -13.88
N GLY A 103 -2.09 23.44 -13.88
CA GLY A 103 -1.11 24.54 -13.79
C GLY A 103 -0.85 25.07 -12.38
N LYS A 104 -1.67 24.71 -11.38
CA LYS A 104 -1.42 25.01 -9.95
C LYS A 104 -0.87 23.79 -9.21
N ILE A 105 -1.50 22.63 -9.44
CA ILE A 105 -1.09 21.33 -8.92
C ILE A 105 -0.72 20.44 -10.10
N ARG A 106 0.54 20.01 -10.16
CA ARG A 106 1.03 19.07 -11.17
C ARG A 106 1.20 17.69 -10.54
N ASN A 107 0.37 16.74 -10.98
CA ASN A 107 0.34 15.40 -10.39
C ASN A 107 1.31 14.49 -11.15
N ASN A 108 2.31 13.93 -10.47
CA ASN A 108 3.19 12.89 -10.97
C ASN A 108 2.70 11.51 -10.53
N SER A 109 2.13 10.77 -11.47
CA SER A 109 1.61 9.43 -11.25
C SER A 109 2.74 8.41 -11.36
N LEU A 110 2.95 7.60 -10.32
CA LEU A 110 3.76 6.39 -10.39
C LEU A 110 2.93 5.18 -10.87
N PHE A 111 1.60 5.30 -10.80
CA PHE A 111 0.64 4.38 -11.40
C PHE A 111 -0.61 5.14 -11.86
N ILE A 112 -0.96 5.08 -13.15
CA ILE A 112 -2.12 5.81 -13.69
C ILE A 112 -3.42 5.10 -13.30
N CYS A 113 -4.29 5.79 -12.59
CA CYS A 113 -5.60 5.29 -12.15
C CYS A 113 -6.75 5.99 -12.89
N GLY A 114 -8.00 5.52 -12.66
CA GLY A 114 -9.18 6.12 -13.28
C GLY A 114 -9.32 7.63 -13.01
N GLY A 115 -8.93 8.08 -11.81
CA GLY A 115 -9.06 9.47 -11.38
C GLY A 115 -8.16 10.47 -12.10
N ASN A 116 -6.96 10.05 -12.56
CA ASN A 116 -5.97 10.95 -13.15
C ASN A 116 -5.61 10.64 -14.61
N ARG A 117 -6.10 9.53 -15.19
CA ARG A 117 -5.83 9.14 -16.58
C ARG A 117 -6.13 10.25 -17.59
N LYS A 118 -7.23 10.98 -17.40
CA LYS A 118 -7.59 12.12 -18.27
C LYS A 118 -6.57 13.26 -18.19
N ASN A 119 -6.03 13.52 -17.00
CA ASN A 119 -5.04 14.59 -16.80
C ASN A 119 -3.72 14.25 -17.48
N VAL A 120 -3.27 13.00 -17.35
CA VAL A 120 -2.06 12.52 -18.04
C VAL A 120 -2.24 12.60 -19.56
N ASN A 121 -3.36 12.09 -20.09
CA ASN A 121 -3.63 12.13 -21.53
C ASN A 121 -3.75 13.57 -22.10
N ALA A 122 -4.19 14.53 -21.28
CA ALA A 122 -4.28 15.93 -21.65
C ALA A 122 -2.96 16.72 -21.48
N GLY A 123 -1.88 16.08 -20.99
CA GLY A 123 -0.61 16.75 -20.67
C GLY A 123 -0.63 17.61 -19.41
N ALA A 124 -1.72 17.53 -18.63
CA ALA A 124 -1.91 18.27 -17.38
C ALA A 124 -1.32 17.56 -16.14
N GLY A 125 -0.98 16.27 -16.26
CA GLY A 125 -0.26 15.50 -15.26
C GLY A 125 0.89 14.72 -15.88
N ASP A 126 1.84 14.30 -15.04
CA ASP A 126 3.00 13.51 -15.42
C ASP A 126 2.78 12.03 -15.08
N TYR A 127 3.50 11.17 -15.80
CA TYR A 127 3.61 9.75 -15.49
C TYR A 127 5.10 9.37 -15.45
N THR A 128 5.52 8.80 -14.33
CA THR A 128 6.86 8.24 -14.18
C THR A 128 6.77 6.72 -14.29
N PRO A 129 7.22 6.12 -15.41
CA PRO A 129 7.22 4.68 -15.57
C PRO A 129 8.28 4.03 -14.67
N ILE A 130 7.86 3.16 -13.78
CA ILE A 130 8.74 2.49 -12.82
C ILE A 130 8.10 1.19 -12.33
N PHE A 131 8.91 0.21 -11.93
CA PHE A 131 8.37 -0.96 -11.24
C PHE A 131 7.96 -0.60 -9.81
N LEU A 132 6.84 -1.15 -9.33
CA LEU A 132 6.33 -0.83 -7.99
C LEU A 132 7.39 -1.02 -6.89
N TRP A 133 8.17 -2.10 -6.96
CA TRP A 133 9.21 -2.41 -5.98
C TRP A 133 10.40 -1.42 -5.98
N GLU A 134 10.55 -0.61 -7.03
CA GLU A 134 11.58 0.46 -7.13
C GLU A 134 11.04 1.83 -6.66
N THR A 135 9.72 2.00 -6.54
CA THR A 135 9.12 3.27 -6.06
C THR A 135 9.62 3.71 -4.69
N PRO A 136 9.76 2.83 -3.68
CA PRO A 136 10.75 2.95 -2.62
C PRO A 136 11.96 3.85 -2.82
N GLU A 137 12.78 3.50 -3.82
CA GLU A 137 14.12 4.01 -4.00
C GLU A 137 14.09 5.46 -4.45
N LEU A 138 13.07 5.85 -5.24
CA LEU A 138 12.86 7.22 -5.68
C LEU A 138 12.86 8.21 -4.51
N TYR A 139 12.26 7.82 -3.39
CA TYR A 139 12.18 8.67 -2.20
C TYR A 139 13.45 8.60 -1.35
N THR A 140 14.02 7.40 -1.18
CA THR A 140 15.22 7.26 -0.32
C THR A 140 16.49 7.79 -0.97
N SER A 141 16.58 7.79 -2.31
CA SER A 141 17.69 8.35 -3.07
C SER A 141 17.62 9.89 -3.20
N GLY A 142 16.42 10.46 -2.98
CA GLY A 142 16.14 11.86 -3.25
C GLY A 142 15.82 12.18 -4.71
N SER A 143 15.64 11.17 -5.58
CA SER A 143 15.17 11.38 -6.97
C SER A 143 13.79 12.04 -7.01
N LEU A 144 12.91 11.67 -6.07
CA LEU A 144 11.70 12.42 -5.74
C LEU A 144 11.88 13.07 -4.38
N ASN A 145 11.90 14.40 -4.37
CA ASN A 145 11.88 15.18 -3.15
C ASN A 145 10.50 15.07 -2.49
N VAL A 146 10.47 15.11 -1.16
CA VAL A 146 9.24 15.16 -0.37
C VAL A 146 9.38 16.27 0.67
N ASP A 147 8.78 17.43 0.40
CA ASP A 147 8.69 18.50 1.40
C ASP A 147 7.63 18.15 2.45
N VAL A 148 6.50 17.60 2.01
CA VAL A 148 5.38 17.22 2.88
C VAL A 148 4.86 15.83 2.50
N ALA A 149 4.78 14.91 3.46
CA ALA A 149 4.05 13.67 3.31
C ALA A 149 2.66 13.80 3.95
N LEU A 150 1.62 13.58 3.15
CA LEU A 150 0.24 13.47 3.62
C LEU A 150 -0.09 11.98 3.78
N ILE A 151 -0.21 11.51 5.02
CA ILE A 151 -0.45 10.09 5.31
C ILE A 151 -1.70 9.90 6.15
N THR A 152 -2.54 8.92 5.81
CA THR A 152 -3.57 8.41 6.72
C THR A 152 -2.99 7.34 7.63
N VAL A 153 -3.31 7.39 8.92
CA VAL A 153 -2.84 6.43 9.94
C VAL A 153 -3.95 6.04 10.91
N SER A 154 -3.79 4.91 11.59
CA SER A 154 -4.62 4.55 12.74
C SER A 154 -4.36 5.48 13.95
N PRO A 155 -5.31 5.58 14.91
CA PRO A 155 -5.08 6.31 16.16
C PRO A 155 -3.82 5.84 16.88
N PRO A 156 -3.08 6.71 17.59
CA PRO A 156 -1.96 6.25 18.41
C PRO A 156 -2.45 5.30 19.50
N ASP A 157 -1.71 4.23 19.78
CA ASP A 157 -1.93 3.40 20.97
C ASP A 157 -1.38 4.06 22.24
N GLU A 158 -1.48 3.36 23.37
CA GLU A 158 -1.00 3.81 24.69
C GLU A 158 0.50 4.17 24.71
N ARG A 159 1.27 3.68 23.73
CA ARG A 159 2.71 3.95 23.59
C ARG A 159 3.02 4.94 22.47
N GLY A 160 2.01 5.59 21.91
CA GLY A 160 2.17 6.60 20.85
C GLY A 160 2.38 6.01 19.45
N PHE A 161 2.22 4.71 19.25
CA PHE A 161 2.39 4.10 17.93
C PHE A 161 1.11 4.14 17.12
N CYS A 162 1.23 4.59 15.88
CA CYS A 162 0.22 4.51 14.84
C CYS A 162 0.63 3.42 13.82
N THR A 163 -0.26 3.11 12.88
CA THR A 163 0.03 2.27 11.73
C THR A 163 -0.38 2.97 10.44
N LEU A 164 0.39 2.81 9.36
CA LEU A 164 -0.01 3.20 8.00
C LEU A 164 -1.26 2.42 7.52
N GLY A 165 -1.52 1.27 8.15
CA GLY A 165 -2.76 0.52 8.02
C GLY A 165 -2.81 -0.30 6.75
N VAL A 166 -3.81 -0.08 5.91
CA VAL A 166 -4.05 -0.92 4.73
C VAL A 166 -3.02 -0.72 3.62
N ASP A 167 -2.16 0.29 3.70
CA ASP A 167 -1.20 0.59 2.66
C ASP A 167 0.15 0.96 3.30
N VAL A 168 1.24 0.38 2.80
CA VAL A 168 2.62 0.65 3.26
C VAL A 168 3.52 0.95 2.09
N ASP A 169 3.42 0.13 1.03
CA ASP A 169 4.02 0.30 -0.29
C ASP A 169 5.31 1.14 -0.30
N CYS A 170 5.36 2.27 -1.02
CA CYS A 170 6.41 3.29 -0.91
C CYS A 170 6.16 4.33 0.19
N SER A 171 4.97 4.32 0.82
CA SER A 171 4.53 5.27 1.84
C SER A 171 5.50 5.43 2.99
N LEU A 172 6.07 4.32 3.48
CA LEU A 172 7.04 4.37 4.57
C LEU A 172 8.33 5.13 4.17
N ALA A 173 8.85 4.90 2.95
CA ALA A 173 10.02 5.65 2.50
C ALA A 173 9.68 7.11 2.24
N ALA A 174 8.56 7.39 1.58
CA ALA A 174 8.16 8.75 1.31
C ALA A 174 7.98 9.56 2.61
N ALA A 175 7.30 8.98 3.61
CA ALA A 175 7.16 9.60 4.93
C ALA A 175 8.51 9.76 5.64
N THR A 176 9.42 8.80 5.53
CA THR A 176 10.74 8.89 6.18
C THR A 176 11.65 9.94 5.53
N SER A 177 11.54 10.11 4.22
CA SER A 177 12.27 11.11 3.44
C SER A 177 11.66 12.50 3.53
N ALA A 178 10.43 12.62 4.03
CA ALA A 178 9.72 13.89 4.11
C ALA A 178 10.37 14.87 5.10
N LYS A 179 10.39 16.17 4.74
CA LYS A 179 10.78 17.23 5.67
C LYS A 179 9.71 17.45 6.75
N ARG A 180 8.43 17.28 6.39
CA ARG A 180 7.28 17.32 7.30
C ARG A 180 6.31 16.19 7.04
N ILE A 181 5.69 15.69 8.10
CA ILE A 181 4.66 14.64 8.03
C ILE A 181 3.36 15.19 8.63
N ILE A 182 2.30 15.22 7.82
CA ILE A 182 0.95 15.54 8.25
C ILE A 182 0.13 14.24 8.26
N ALA A 183 -0.26 13.83 9.46
CA ALA A 183 -0.99 12.59 9.68
C ALA A 183 -2.50 12.84 9.79
N LEU A 184 -3.27 12.26 8.87
CA LEU A 184 -4.72 12.11 9.00
C LEU A 184 -5.02 10.88 9.86
N VAL A 185 -5.36 11.11 11.11
CA VAL A 185 -5.68 10.08 12.09
C VAL A 185 -7.12 9.62 11.89
N ASN A 186 -7.28 8.39 11.40
CA ASN A 186 -8.57 7.83 11.03
C ASN A 186 -8.90 6.60 11.89
N SER A 187 -9.99 6.68 12.65
CA SER A 187 -10.47 5.61 13.53
C SER A 187 -10.88 4.33 12.77
N THR A 188 -11.18 4.44 11.47
CA THR A 188 -11.53 3.31 10.62
C THR A 188 -10.32 2.66 9.94
N MET A 189 -9.11 3.17 10.16
CA MET A 189 -7.88 2.60 9.60
C MET A 189 -7.44 1.39 10.44
N PRO A 190 -7.39 0.16 9.89
CA PRO A 190 -6.94 -1.03 10.61
C PRO A 190 -5.51 -0.89 11.15
N ARG A 191 -5.27 -1.45 12.33
CA ARG A 191 -3.94 -1.64 12.92
C ARG A 191 -3.28 -2.88 12.35
N THR A 192 -2.68 -2.72 11.18
CA THR A 192 -1.93 -3.78 10.50
C THR A 192 -0.52 -3.90 11.08
N ARG A 193 0.11 -5.07 10.91
CA ARG A 193 1.45 -5.38 11.44
C ARG A 193 2.53 -5.36 10.35
N GLY A 194 3.79 -5.42 10.78
CA GLY A 194 4.97 -5.38 9.91
C GLY A 194 5.58 -3.99 9.81
N HIS A 195 5.93 -3.56 8.60
CA HIS A 195 6.58 -2.25 8.36
C HIS A 195 5.60 -1.07 8.36
N SER A 196 4.34 -1.30 8.76
CA SER A 196 3.31 -0.26 8.86
C SER A 196 3.46 0.62 10.10
N THR A 197 4.22 0.21 11.12
CA THR A 197 4.25 0.89 12.41
C THR A 197 5.06 2.18 12.34
N VAL A 198 4.51 3.28 12.86
CA VAL A 198 5.15 4.61 12.91
C VAL A 198 4.81 5.28 14.24
N HIS A 199 5.77 5.98 14.86
CA HIS A 199 5.55 6.67 16.14
C HIS A 199 5.08 8.11 15.92
N SER A 200 4.04 8.52 16.65
CA SER A 200 3.35 9.81 16.46
C SER A 200 4.23 11.04 16.71
N SER A 201 5.31 10.92 17.50
CA SER A 201 6.30 11.99 17.73
C SER A 201 6.98 12.52 16.47
N HIS A 202 6.92 11.77 15.35
CA HIS A 202 7.47 12.19 14.06
C HIS A 202 6.50 13.03 13.24
N PHE A 203 5.24 13.13 13.64
CA PHE A 203 4.24 13.93 12.93
C PHE A 203 4.33 15.38 13.38
N ASP A 204 4.46 16.28 12.42
CA ASP A 204 4.41 17.72 12.67
C ASP A 204 2.98 18.14 13.05
N PHE A 205 1.99 17.55 12.37
CA PHE A 205 0.57 17.80 12.60
C PHE A 205 -0.23 16.51 12.54
N MET A 206 -1.23 16.42 13.41
CA MET A 206 -2.24 15.37 13.41
C MET A 206 -3.62 15.98 13.18
N VAL A 207 -4.38 15.42 12.26
CA VAL A 207 -5.74 15.84 11.93
C VAL A 207 -6.66 14.66 12.14
N LYS A 208 -7.70 14.80 12.97
CA LYS A 208 -8.66 13.70 13.21
C LYS A 208 -9.71 13.62 12.10
N THR A 209 -10.13 12.42 11.76
CA THR A 209 -11.29 12.16 10.90
C THR A 209 -11.99 10.87 11.30
N ASP A 210 -13.30 10.85 11.11
CA ASP A 210 -14.14 9.65 11.19
C ASP A 210 -14.70 9.25 9.82
N ARG A 211 -14.19 9.87 8.74
CA ARG A 211 -14.56 9.50 7.37
C ARG A 211 -14.04 8.10 7.08
N GLN A 212 -14.94 7.20 6.67
CA GLN A 212 -14.58 5.85 6.25
C GLN A 212 -13.46 5.88 5.21
N ILE A 213 -12.44 5.03 5.40
CA ILE A 213 -11.43 4.77 4.38
C ILE A 213 -12.07 4.17 3.13
N GLY A 214 -11.40 4.29 1.98
CA GLY A 214 -11.91 3.73 0.73
C GLY A 214 -12.15 2.22 0.86
N SER A 215 -13.28 1.73 0.38
CA SER A 215 -13.64 0.30 0.43
C SER A 215 -14.36 -0.11 -0.85
N THR A 216 -14.31 -1.39 -1.19
CA THR A 216 -15.25 -1.95 -2.18
C THR A 216 -16.60 -2.28 -1.52
N SER A 217 -17.67 -2.23 -2.30
CA SER A 217 -19.02 -2.64 -1.89
C SER A 217 -19.29 -4.15 -2.07
N GLY A 218 -18.29 -4.92 -2.52
CA GLY A 218 -18.39 -6.37 -2.74
C GLY A 218 -17.65 -6.83 -4.00
N GLY A 219 -17.56 -8.15 -4.19
CA GLY A 219 -16.98 -8.74 -5.39
C GLY A 219 -17.82 -8.45 -6.63
N GLU A 220 -17.16 -8.29 -7.78
CA GLU A 220 -17.84 -8.12 -9.07
C GLU A 220 -18.65 -9.38 -9.40
N GLN A 221 -19.79 -9.21 -10.11
CA GLN A 221 -20.49 -10.37 -10.65
C GLN A 221 -19.60 -11.06 -11.68
N MET A 222 -19.25 -12.32 -11.40
CA MET A 222 -18.41 -13.13 -12.27
C MET A 222 -19.24 -13.71 -13.41
N SER A 223 -18.90 -13.37 -14.65
CA SER A 223 -19.46 -14.00 -15.86
C SER A 223 -19.07 -15.48 -15.96
N GLU A 224 -19.78 -16.23 -16.80
CA GLU A 224 -19.45 -17.64 -17.09
C GLU A 224 -18.03 -17.81 -17.65
N VAL A 225 -17.54 -16.82 -18.40
CA VAL A 225 -16.19 -16.83 -18.96
C VAL A 225 -15.16 -16.71 -17.84
N GLU A 226 -15.34 -15.78 -16.91
CA GLU A 226 -14.43 -15.58 -15.78
C GLU A 226 -14.43 -16.78 -14.82
N GLN A 227 -15.60 -17.34 -14.56
CA GLN A 227 -15.73 -18.57 -13.78
C GLN A 227 -15.00 -19.74 -14.44
N ARG A 228 -15.11 -19.88 -15.76
CA ARG A 228 -14.40 -20.92 -16.52
C ARG A 228 -12.88 -20.70 -16.47
N ILE A 229 -12.41 -19.46 -16.62
CA ILE A 229 -10.99 -19.12 -16.49
C ILE A 229 -10.49 -19.50 -15.09
N GLY A 230 -11.20 -19.07 -14.04
CA GLY A 230 -10.83 -19.34 -12.65
C GLY A 230 -10.75 -20.84 -12.35
N LYS A 231 -11.72 -21.62 -12.86
CA LYS A 231 -11.71 -23.09 -12.74
C LYS A 231 -10.51 -23.71 -13.43
N ILE A 232 -10.20 -23.30 -14.66
CA ILE A 232 -9.04 -23.82 -15.40
C ILE A 232 -7.74 -23.54 -14.64
N ILE A 233 -7.57 -22.33 -14.11
CA ILE A 233 -6.38 -21.95 -13.34
C ILE A 233 -6.29 -22.81 -12.08
N ALA A 234 -7.36 -22.83 -11.27
CA ALA A 234 -7.35 -23.55 -10.00
C ALA A 234 -7.12 -25.05 -10.19
N GLU A 235 -7.82 -25.71 -11.12
CA GLU A 235 -7.76 -27.17 -11.25
C GLU A 235 -6.50 -27.69 -11.95
N ASN A 236 -5.91 -26.90 -12.86
CA ASN A 236 -4.82 -27.40 -13.70
C ASN A 236 -3.44 -26.82 -13.34
N LEU A 237 -3.37 -25.69 -12.65
CA LEU A 237 -2.11 -24.96 -12.43
C LEU A 237 -1.76 -24.78 -10.94
N VAL A 238 -2.72 -24.93 -10.04
CA VAL A 238 -2.51 -24.66 -8.61
C VAL A 238 -2.41 -25.98 -7.86
N GLU A 239 -1.28 -26.19 -7.21
CA GLU A 239 -1.04 -27.36 -6.37
C GLU A 239 -1.38 -27.07 -4.90
N ASN A 240 -1.68 -28.10 -4.13
CA ASN A 240 -1.73 -27.98 -2.68
C ASN A 240 -0.37 -27.52 -2.14
N GLY A 241 -0.36 -26.63 -1.15
CA GLY A 241 0.87 -26.03 -0.65
C GLY A 241 1.41 -24.84 -1.46
N ALA A 242 0.77 -24.47 -2.58
CA ALA A 242 1.21 -23.33 -3.40
C ALA A 242 1.14 -22.00 -2.62
N THR A 243 2.06 -21.08 -2.92
CA THR A 243 2.04 -19.70 -2.42
C THR A 243 1.45 -18.79 -3.50
N LEU A 244 0.31 -18.17 -3.20
CA LEU A 244 -0.49 -17.39 -4.13
C LEU A 244 -0.01 -15.93 -4.17
N GLN A 245 0.10 -15.40 -5.39
CA GLN A 245 0.08 -13.98 -5.70
C GLN A 245 -1.10 -13.72 -6.64
N LEU A 246 -2.03 -12.86 -6.24
CA LEU A 246 -3.26 -12.59 -6.96
C LEU A 246 -3.46 -11.07 -7.07
N GLY A 247 -4.26 -10.65 -8.04
CA GLY A 247 -4.79 -9.28 -8.11
C GLY A 247 -6.20 -9.19 -7.55
N ILE A 248 -6.90 -8.11 -7.88
CA ILE A 248 -8.34 -7.93 -7.62
C ILE A 248 -9.15 -8.05 -8.92
N GLY A 249 -10.45 -8.30 -8.78
CA GLY A 249 -11.42 -8.34 -9.88
C GLY A 249 -11.96 -9.74 -10.16
N ALA A 250 -12.88 -9.82 -11.12
CA ALA A 250 -13.66 -11.04 -11.38
C ALA A 250 -12.83 -12.31 -11.65
N ILE A 251 -11.67 -12.22 -12.33
CA ILE A 251 -10.83 -13.40 -12.62
C ILE A 251 -10.11 -13.93 -11.36
N PRO A 252 -9.37 -13.10 -10.58
CA PRO A 252 -8.85 -13.54 -9.28
C PRO A 252 -9.93 -14.09 -8.34
N ASP A 253 -11.08 -13.42 -8.25
CA ASP A 253 -12.19 -13.86 -7.41
C ASP A 253 -12.75 -15.22 -7.87
N SER A 254 -12.93 -15.41 -9.18
CA SER A 254 -13.35 -16.70 -9.77
C SER A 254 -12.34 -17.81 -9.49
N THR A 255 -11.05 -17.47 -9.53
CA THR A 255 -9.97 -18.43 -9.26
C THR A 255 -10.01 -18.86 -7.79
N LEU A 256 -10.10 -17.92 -6.85
CA LEU A 256 -10.26 -18.20 -5.42
C LEU A 256 -11.52 -19.02 -5.14
N ALA A 257 -12.64 -18.70 -5.78
CA ALA A 257 -13.89 -19.43 -5.64
C ALA A 257 -13.80 -20.89 -6.11
N ALA A 258 -12.92 -21.18 -7.09
CA ALA A 258 -12.65 -22.53 -7.57
C ALA A 258 -11.64 -23.30 -6.70
N MET A 259 -10.89 -22.62 -5.82
CA MET A 259 -9.87 -23.24 -4.96
C MET A 259 -10.43 -23.97 -3.72
N LYS A 260 -11.75 -24.13 -3.58
CA LYS A 260 -12.42 -24.67 -2.38
C LYS A 260 -11.94 -26.05 -1.90
N ASN A 261 -11.35 -26.85 -2.79
CA ASN A 261 -10.85 -28.20 -2.47
C ASN A 261 -9.33 -28.27 -2.28
N HIS A 262 -8.62 -27.15 -2.42
CA HIS A 262 -7.18 -27.08 -2.20
C HIS A 262 -6.86 -27.09 -0.71
N LYS A 263 -5.61 -27.38 -0.36
CA LYS A 263 -5.11 -27.48 1.01
C LYS A 263 -3.76 -26.81 1.15
N ASP A 264 -3.52 -26.29 2.35
CA ASP A 264 -2.24 -25.74 2.79
C ASP A 264 -1.69 -24.60 1.93
N LEU A 265 -2.59 -23.84 1.28
CA LEU A 265 -2.20 -22.71 0.47
C LEU A 265 -1.57 -21.61 1.34
N GLY A 266 -0.61 -20.89 0.76
CA GLY A 266 -0.01 -19.68 1.32
C GLY A 266 -0.30 -18.44 0.49
N VAL A 267 -0.05 -17.27 1.05
CA VAL A 267 -0.23 -15.97 0.38
C VAL A 267 1.02 -15.12 0.57
N HIS A 268 1.63 -14.74 -0.56
CA HIS A 268 2.66 -13.72 -0.66
C HIS A 268 2.35 -12.90 -1.90
N THR A 269 1.76 -11.73 -1.70
CA THR A 269 1.12 -11.02 -2.80
C THR A 269 1.38 -9.52 -2.73
N GLU A 270 1.11 -8.81 -3.81
CA GLU A 270 1.10 -7.35 -3.79
C GLU A 270 -0.10 -6.85 -2.98
N MET A 271 -1.29 -7.37 -3.31
CA MET A 271 -2.58 -6.98 -2.75
C MET A 271 -3.46 -8.18 -2.49
N PHE A 272 -4.31 -8.09 -1.47
CA PHE A 272 -5.40 -9.04 -1.26
C PHE A 272 -6.69 -8.37 -0.80
N SER A 273 -7.78 -9.12 -0.91
CA SER A 273 -9.14 -8.70 -0.63
C SER A 273 -9.93 -9.80 0.10
N ASP A 274 -11.24 -9.61 0.21
CA ASP A 274 -12.22 -10.46 0.88
C ASP A 274 -12.09 -11.97 0.57
N GLY A 275 -11.86 -12.34 -0.69
CA GLY A 275 -11.79 -13.75 -1.11
C GLY A 275 -10.65 -14.54 -0.45
N VAL A 276 -9.52 -13.91 -0.16
CA VAL A 276 -8.41 -14.56 0.58
C VAL A 276 -8.84 -14.83 2.02
N VAL A 277 -9.51 -13.89 2.67
CA VAL A 277 -10.02 -14.06 4.04
C VAL A 277 -11.07 -15.16 4.11
N GLU A 278 -11.91 -15.30 3.08
CA GLU A 278 -12.87 -16.41 2.99
C GLU A 278 -12.17 -17.78 2.98
N LEU A 279 -11.12 -17.96 2.17
CA LEU A 279 -10.38 -19.22 2.12
C LEU A 279 -9.56 -19.47 3.39
N MET A 280 -9.06 -18.41 4.05
CA MET A 280 -8.41 -18.51 5.36
C MET A 280 -9.38 -19.02 6.43
N ASN A 281 -10.59 -18.47 6.49
CA ASN A 281 -11.63 -18.91 7.45
C ASN A 281 -12.03 -20.39 7.23
N LYS A 282 -11.84 -20.93 6.02
CA LYS A 282 -12.07 -22.35 5.69
C LYS A 282 -10.86 -23.25 5.94
N GLY A 283 -9.74 -22.69 6.39
CA GLY A 283 -8.48 -23.43 6.60
C GLY A 283 -7.77 -23.86 5.31
N ILE A 284 -8.24 -23.41 4.15
CA ILE A 284 -7.65 -23.72 2.84
C ILE A 284 -6.34 -22.96 2.67
N ILE A 285 -6.36 -21.67 3.03
CA ILE A 285 -5.16 -20.85 3.18
C ILE A 285 -4.75 -20.87 4.65
N ASN A 286 -3.56 -21.40 4.93
CA ASN A 286 -3.00 -21.44 6.29
C ASN A 286 -1.54 -21.00 6.36
N ASN A 287 -0.92 -20.72 5.20
CA ASN A 287 0.45 -20.22 5.09
C ASN A 287 1.54 -21.16 5.63
N GLN A 288 1.24 -22.40 6.05
CA GLN A 288 2.19 -23.26 6.75
C GLN A 288 3.31 -23.79 5.85
N LYS A 289 3.05 -23.91 4.54
CA LYS A 289 4.01 -24.43 3.55
C LYS A 289 4.87 -23.34 2.90
N LYS A 290 4.68 -22.07 3.26
CA LYS A 290 5.50 -20.97 2.72
C LYS A 290 6.95 -21.10 3.15
N ALA A 291 7.87 -20.83 2.23
CA ALA A 291 9.30 -20.77 2.53
C ALA A 291 9.68 -19.51 3.33
N PHE A 292 8.98 -18.39 3.07
CA PHE A 292 9.18 -17.11 3.75
C PHE A 292 8.00 -16.80 4.66
N LEU A 293 8.27 -16.48 5.93
CA LEU A 293 7.25 -16.22 6.96
C LEU A 293 6.09 -17.24 6.98
N PRO A 294 6.39 -18.53 7.27
CA PRO A 294 5.36 -19.55 7.39
C PRO A 294 4.33 -19.17 8.46
N GLY A 295 3.07 -19.48 8.19
CA GLY A 295 1.92 -19.15 9.04
C GLY A 295 1.41 -17.71 8.91
N LYS A 296 2.03 -16.87 8.06
CA LYS A 296 1.62 -15.47 7.85
C LYS A 296 1.21 -15.18 6.41
N THR A 297 0.14 -14.40 6.26
CA THR A 297 -0.22 -13.76 4.98
C THR A 297 0.62 -12.50 4.79
N VAL A 298 1.34 -12.42 3.66
CA VAL A 298 2.28 -11.34 3.35
C VAL A 298 1.74 -10.49 2.19
N SER A 299 1.77 -9.16 2.33
CA SER A 299 1.24 -8.23 1.32
C SER A 299 2.05 -6.92 1.23
N SER A 300 1.72 -5.99 0.33
CA SER A 300 2.25 -4.60 0.31
C SER A 300 1.15 -3.57 0.63
N PHE A 301 -0.08 -3.85 0.19
CA PHE A 301 -1.29 -3.10 0.56
C PHE A 301 -2.54 -3.99 0.46
N ALA A 302 -3.67 -3.55 1.01
CA ALA A 302 -4.91 -4.31 1.06
C ALA A 302 -6.11 -3.44 0.68
N TYR A 303 -7.11 -4.05 0.06
CA TYR A 303 -8.33 -3.35 -0.32
C TYR A 303 -9.52 -4.28 -0.32
N GLY A 304 -10.57 -3.91 0.38
CA GLY A 304 -11.72 -4.78 0.56
C GLY A 304 -12.92 -4.06 1.14
N SER A 305 -13.88 -4.85 1.58
CA SER A 305 -15.05 -4.36 2.31
C SER A 305 -14.67 -3.82 3.71
N PRO A 306 -15.57 -3.05 4.35
CA PRO A 306 -15.43 -2.70 5.77
C PRO A 306 -15.30 -3.94 6.68
N GLU A 307 -15.97 -5.05 6.35
CA GLU A 307 -15.88 -6.31 7.08
C GLU A 307 -14.48 -6.92 6.94
N PHE A 308 -13.89 -6.87 5.75
CA PHE A 308 -12.51 -7.27 5.50
C PHE A 308 -11.53 -6.44 6.35
N TYR A 309 -11.73 -5.13 6.43
CA TYR A 309 -10.90 -4.25 7.26
C TYR A 309 -10.95 -4.62 8.75
N LYS A 310 -12.13 -4.97 9.28
CA LYS A 310 -12.26 -5.49 10.65
C LYS A 310 -11.51 -6.82 10.86
N LYS A 311 -11.38 -7.65 9.82
CA LYS A 311 -10.71 -8.96 9.91
C LYS A 311 -9.19 -8.86 9.93
N ILE A 312 -8.62 -7.87 9.24
CA ILE A 312 -7.18 -7.64 9.22
C ILE A 312 -6.72 -6.76 10.40
N ASP A 313 -7.62 -6.01 11.03
CA ASP A 313 -7.35 -5.17 12.18
C ASP A 313 -6.79 -5.97 13.37
N ASN A 314 -5.57 -5.60 13.81
CA ASN A 314 -4.83 -6.21 14.91
C ASN A 314 -4.72 -7.75 14.85
N ASN A 315 -4.82 -8.33 13.65
CA ASN A 315 -4.84 -9.78 13.50
C ASN A 315 -3.42 -10.34 13.30
N PRO A 316 -2.94 -11.25 14.15
CA PRO A 316 -1.60 -11.83 14.05
C PRO A 316 -1.36 -12.66 12.79
N GLU A 317 -2.39 -13.22 12.15
CA GLU A 317 -2.25 -14.04 10.94
C GLU A 317 -1.89 -13.20 9.70
N PHE A 318 -2.31 -11.93 9.69
CA PHE A 318 -1.95 -10.96 8.67
C PHE A 318 -0.67 -10.27 9.11
N CYS A 319 0.47 -10.82 8.66
CA CYS A 319 1.76 -10.28 9.03
C CYS A 319 2.54 -9.93 7.76
N GLU A 320 2.62 -8.61 7.60
CA GLU A 320 3.72 -7.86 7.00
C GLU A 320 3.36 -7.27 5.65
N PHE A 321 2.87 -6.03 5.72
CA PHE A 321 2.93 -5.10 4.62
C PHE A 321 4.40 -4.71 4.41
N PHE A 322 5.00 -5.20 3.33
CA PHE A 322 6.39 -4.94 3.00
C PHE A 322 6.53 -3.83 1.97
N PHE A 323 7.50 -2.97 2.25
CA PHE A 323 8.08 -2.01 1.33
C PHE A 323 8.68 -2.64 0.05
N ASN A 324 9.12 -3.91 0.13
CA ASN A 324 9.73 -4.63 -0.97
C ASN A 324 9.41 -6.13 -0.83
N LEU A 325 8.79 -6.72 -1.85
CA LEU A 325 8.31 -8.11 -1.85
C LEU A 325 9.29 -9.12 -2.47
N ARG A 326 10.54 -8.72 -2.75
CA ARG A 326 11.58 -9.61 -3.29
C ARG A 326 12.04 -10.69 -2.33
#